data_AF-A0A927MS74-F1
#
_entry.id   AF-A0A927MS74-F1
#
_cell.length_a   1.000
_cell.length_b   1.000
_cell.length_c   1.000
_cell.angle_alpha   90.00
_cell.angle_beta   90.00
_cell.angle_gamma   90.00
#
_symmetry.space_group_name_H-M   'P 1'
#
loop_
_entity.id
_entity.type
_entity.pdbx_description
1 polymer ?
#
loop_
_entity_poly.entity_id
_entity_poly.type
_entity_poly.pdbx_seq_one_letter_code
_entity_poly.pdbx_strand_id
1 'polypeptide(L)' 'MDSFWDLRDDAHDHPGRWQGVTAEVLFQRLAEYVEHAEERGEPMDWRGVADRMIAWRASKGER' A
#
# COMPACT_ATOMS: atom_id res chain seq x y z
N MET A 1 1.54 11.86 7.00
CA MET A 1 0.43 12.49 6.24
C MET A 1 0.76 12.43 4.75
N ASP A 2 2.01 12.70 4.36
CA ASP A 2 2.49 12.57 2.98
C ASP A 2 2.32 11.17 2.38
N SER A 3 2.57 10.11 3.15
CA SER A 3 2.47 8.72 2.67
C SER A 3 1.08 8.31 2.16
N PHE A 4 0.01 8.91 2.69
CA PHE A 4 -1.34 8.66 2.19
C PHE A 4 -1.57 9.34 0.84
N TRP A 5 -1.00 10.54 0.66
CA TRP A 5 -1.05 11.25 -0.60
C TRP A 5 -0.21 10.55 -1.68
N ASP A 6 0.95 10.00 -1.32
CA ASP A 6 1.77 9.19 -2.25
C ASP A 6 0.99 7.98 -2.79
N LEU A 7 0.23 7.29 -1.91
CA LEU A 7 -0.60 6.15 -2.31
C LEU A 7 -1.73 6.58 -3.26
N ARG A 8 -2.38 7.73 -2.97
CA ARG A 8 -3.42 8.30 -3.84
C ARG A 8 -2.83 8.69 -5.19
N ASP A 9 -1.68 9.33 -5.19
CA ASP A 9 -1.05 9.85 -6.41
C ASP A 9 -0.59 8.71 -7.30
N ASP A 10 0.00 7.62 -6.76
CA ASP A 10 0.28 6.41 -7.56
C ASP A 10 -0.99 5.80 -8.15
N ALA A 11 -2.08 5.71 -7.37
CA ALA A 11 -3.35 5.19 -7.87
C ALA A 11 -3.97 6.07 -8.97
N HIS A 12 -3.80 7.38 -8.86
CA HIS A 12 -4.24 8.35 -9.84
C HIS A 12 -3.40 8.29 -11.13
N ASP A 13 -2.07 8.21 -11.00
CA ASP A 13 -1.13 8.23 -12.12
C ASP A 13 -1.01 6.87 -12.83
N HIS A 14 -1.36 5.78 -12.13
CA HIS A 14 -1.31 4.41 -12.64
C HIS A 14 -2.63 3.64 -12.45
N PRO A 15 -3.78 4.12 -12.95
CA PRO A 15 -5.09 3.55 -12.63
C PRO A 15 -5.23 2.08 -13.06
N GLY A 16 -4.56 1.66 -14.13
CA GLY A 16 -4.52 0.26 -14.56
C GLY A 16 -3.90 -0.69 -13.52
N ARG A 17 -2.93 -0.22 -12.74
CA ARG A 17 -2.37 -0.99 -11.62
C ARG A 17 -3.36 -1.15 -10.48
N TRP A 18 -4.42 -0.36 -10.39
CA TRP A 18 -5.36 -0.39 -9.27
C TRP A 18 -6.74 -0.91 -9.67
N GLN A 19 -6.91 -1.27 -10.95
CA GLN A 19 -8.14 -1.85 -11.45
C GLN A 19 -8.47 -3.17 -10.73
N GLY A 20 -9.73 -3.28 -10.27
CA GLY A 20 -10.22 -4.45 -9.53
C GLY A 20 -9.78 -4.52 -8.05
N VAL A 21 -9.03 -3.53 -7.55
CA VAL A 21 -8.77 -3.43 -6.11
C VAL A 21 -10.03 -2.94 -5.41
N THR A 22 -10.58 -3.77 -4.51
CA THR A 22 -11.69 -3.39 -3.64
C THR A 22 -11.16 -2.77 -2.35
N ALA A 23 -12.02 -2.06 -1.62
CA ALA A 23 -11.68 -1.54 -0.29
C ALA A 23 -11.23 -2.67 0.66
N GLU A 24 -11.89 -3.83 0.59
CA GLU A 24 -11.53 -5.02 1.39
C GLU A 24 -10.09 -5.47 1.14
N VAL A 25 -9.70 -5.64 -0.13
CA VAL A 25 -8.32 -6.06 -0.48
C VAL A 25 -7.31 -5.02 -0.03
N LEU A 26 -7.64 -3.74 -0.14
CA LEU A 26 -6.78 -2.64 0.29
C LEU A 26 -6.59 -2.65 1.82
N PHE A 27 -7.67 -2.77 2.60
CA PHE A 27 -7.59 -2.80 4.06
C PHE A 27 -6.93 -4.07 4.59
N GLN A 28 -7.20 -5.23 3.99
CA GLN A 28 -6.53 -6.48 4.34
C GLN A 28 -5.01 -6.34 4.18
N ARG A 29 -4.56 -5.79 3.04
CA ARG A 29 -3.13 -5.62 2.77
C ARG A 29 -2.47 -4.59 3.68
N LEU A 30 -3.17 -3.50 3.97
CA LEU A 30 -2.72 -2.50 4.92
C LEU A 30 -2.56 -3.09 6.33
N ALA A 31 -3.53 -3.89 6.79
CA ALA A 31 -3.50 -4.55 8.09
C ALA A 31 -2.30 -5.49 8.21
N GLU A 32 -2.00 -6.30 7.19
CA GLU A 32 -0.83 -7.18 7.16
C GLU A 32 0.50 -6.42 7.36
N TYR A 33 0.64 -5.23 6.75
CA TYR A 33 1.85 -4.42 6.91
C TYR A 33 1.94 -3.74 8.27
N VAL A 34 0.81 -3.33 8.84
CA VAL A 34 0.72 -2.77 10.18
C VAL A 34 1.05 -3.83 11.23
N GLU A 35 0.43 -5.01 11.16
CA GLU A 35 0.67 -6.14 12.06
C GLU A 35 2.15 -6.53 12.07
N HIS A 36 2.77 -6.64 10.90
CA HIS A 36 4.20 -6.97 10.80
C HIS A 36 5.12 -5.92 11.44
N ALA A 37 4.71 -4.64 11.46
CA ALA A 37 5.47 -3.60 12.15
C ALA A 37 5.28 -3.68 13.67
N GLU A 38 4.05 -3.97 14.12
CA GLU A 38 3.73 -4.17 15.54
C GLU A 38 4.45 -5.38 16.13
N GLU A 39 4.50 -6.52 15.41
CA GLU A 39 5.23 -7.73 15.82
C GLU A 39 6.73 -7.49 16.08
N ARG A 40 7.32 -6.51 15.38
CA ARG A 40 8.74 -6.15 15.51
C ARG A 40 9.00 -5.13 16.61
N GLY A 41 7.95 -4.60 17.24
CA GLY A 41 8.06 -3.56 18.27
C GLY A 41 8.65 -2.24 17.75
N GLU A 42 8.57 -2.01 16.43
CA GLU A 42 9.14 -0.82 15.80
C GLU A 42 8.11 0.31 15.74
N PRO A 43 8.55 1.58 15.80
CA PRO A 43 7.68 2.70 15.48
C PRO A 43 7.06 2.53 14.09
N MET A 44 5.76 2.81 13.98
CA MET A 44 5.04 2.67 12.71
C MET A 44 5.62 3.61 11.65
N ASP A 45 6.31 3.05 10.66
CA ASP A 45 6.79 3.76 9.48
C ASP A 45 5.71 3.78 8.39
N TRP A 46 4.82 4.77 8.47
CA TRP A 46 3.75 4.95 7.48
C TRP A 46 4.27 5.20 6.06
N ARG A 47 5.48 5.72 5.89
CA ARG A 47 6.09 5.91 4.56
C ARG A 47 6.49 4.57 3.98
N GLY A 48 7.20 3.75 4.75
CA GLY A 48 7.52 2.38 4.36
C GLY A 48 6.29 1.52 4.08
N VAL A 49 5.19 1.71 4.81
CA VAL A 49 3.91 1.03 4.51
C VAL A 49 3.34 1.46 3.16
N ALA A 50 3.32 2.76 2.85
CA ALA A 50 2.85 3.25 1.55
C ALA A 50 3.74 2.73 0.40
N ASP A 51 5.06 2.77 0.56
CA ASP A 51 6.01 2.26 -0.43
C ASP A 51 5.77 0.77 -0.73
N ARG A 52 5.51 -0.04 0.31
CA ARG A 52 5.17 -1.47 0.16
C ARG A 52 3.85 -1.69 -0.56
N MET A 53 2.84 -0.87 -0.27
CA MET A 53 1.54 -0.93 -0.95
C MET A 53 1.66 -0.58 -2.44
N ILE A 54 2.44 0.45 -2.77
CA ILE A 54 2.73 0.85 -4.15
C ILE A 54 3.49 -0.26 -4.88
N ALA A 55 4.56 -0.80 -4.27
CA ALA A 55 5.33 -1.90 -4.83
C ALA A 55 4.47 -3.16 -5.06
N TRP A 56 3.56 -3.47 -4.13
CA TRP A 56 2.61 -4.55 -4.29
C TRP A 56 1.74 -4.36 -5.54
N ARG A 57 1.21 -3.16 -5.81
CA ARG A 57 0.41 -2.91 -7.01
C ARG A 57 1.24 -2.87 -8.29
N ALA A 58 2.44 -2.30 -8.25
CA ALA A 58 3.36 -2.33 -9.37
C ALA A 58 3.66 -3.77 -9.84
N SER A 59 3.90 -4.69 -8.89
CA SER A 59 4.19 -6.10 -9.19
C SER A 59 3.02 -6.90 -9.81
N LYS A 60 1.79 -6.36 -9.75
CA LYS A 60 0.59 -6.99 -10.32
C LYS A 60 0.22 -6.46 -11.71
N GLY A 61 0.80 -5.35 -12.14
CA GLY A 61 0.56 -4.75 -13.46
C GLY A 61 1.47 -5.27 -14.58
N GLU A 62 2.52 -6.02 -14.25
CA GLU A 62 3.51 -6.56 -15.23
C GLU A 62 3.13 -7.94 -15.80
N ARG A 63 1.84 -8.31 -15.80
CA ARG A 63 1.40 -9.65 -16.20
C ARG A 63 0.44 -9.66 -17.38
#